data_AF-A0A2N1PE14-F1
#
_entry.id   AF-A0A2N1PE14-F1
#
_cell.length_a   1.000
_cell.length_b   1.000
_cell.length_c   1.000
_cell.angle_alpha   90.00
_cell.angle_beta   90.00
_cell.angle_gamma   90.00
#
_symmetry.space_group_name_H-M   'P 1'
#
loop_
_entity.id
_entity.type
_entity.pdbx_description
1 polymer ?
#
loop_
_entity_poly.entity_id
_entity_poly.type
_entity_poly.pdbx_seq_one_letter_code
_entity_poly.pdbx_strand_id
1 'polypeptide(L)'
;MKKFSITKGILTLTMMLIATIALVACNQKSNEEVVTEALESVVVTYQTGDSADSVTKNVTLLDKVDKVTVTWASSDLTVIKANGEVTRANEDKTVTLTATLTLGEAVETKTFEVKVIAAPDTIAPAFLSLVDGKLPALSHLQTETVDFMANVTARDNRDGYDVEVTIDYGT
;
A
#
# COMPACT_ATOMS: atom_id res chain seq x y z
N MET A 1 16.74 6.43 87.93
CA MET A 1 16.51 7.36 86.81
C MET A 1 16.96 6.68 85.52
N LYS A 2 16.04 6.20 84.67
CA LYS A 2 16.35 5.50 83.40
C LYS A 2 16.46 6.53 82.27
N LYS A 3 17.63 6.65 81.64
CA LYS A 3 17.88 7.51 80.47
C LYS A 3 17.29 6.83 79.23
N PHE A 4 16.18 7.33 78.71
CA PHE A 4 15.59 6.84 77.46
C PHE A 4 16.41 7.34 76.26
N SER A 5 16.99 6.40 75.51
CA SER A 5 17.75 6.64 74.29
C SER A 5 16.78 6.86 73.12
N ILE A 6 16.58 8.12 72.72
CA ILE A 6 15.65 8.56 71.66
C ILE A 6 16.29 8.50 70.25
N THR A 7 17.61 8.27 70.15
CA THR A 7 18.39 8.39 68.91
C THR A 7 18.34 7.19 67.96
N LYS A 8 17.86 6.01 68.38
CA LYS A 8 17.77 4.82 67.50
C LYS A 8 16.44 4.67 66.76
N GLY A 9 15.34 5.22 67.29
CA GLY A 9 14.00 5.08 66.69
C GLY A 9 13.68 6.12 65.60
N ILE A 10 14.28 7.31 65.70
CA ILE A 10 14.07 8.39 64.71
C ILE A 10 14.85 8.12 63.42
N LEU A 11 16.06 7.56 63.52
CA LEU A 11 16.94 7.25 62.39
C LEU A 11 16.38 6.11 61.51
N THR A 12 15.75 5.09 62.13
CA THR A 12 15.13 3.98 61.40
C THR A 12 13.79 4.37 60.76
N LEU A 13 13.02 5.27 61.38
CA LEU A 13 11.76 5.78 60.83
C LEU A 13 11.98 6.67 59.58
N THR A 14 13.02 7.51 59.58
CA THR A 14 13.39 8.32 58.41
C THR A 14 13.94 7.48 57.25
N MET A 15 14.66 6.39 57.54
CA MET A 15 15.19 5.47 56.52
C MET A 15 14.07 4.62 55.87
N MET A 16 13.05 4.24 56.64
CA MET A 16 11.88 3.51 56.14
C MET A 16 10.95 4.40 55.30
N LEU A 17 10.83 5.70 55.64
CA LEU A 17 10.06 6.68 54.86
C LEU A 17 10.74 7.02 53.51
N ILE A 18 12.07 7.16 53.50
CA ILE A 18 12.83 7.41 52.26
C ILE A 18 12.80 6.18 51.32
N ALA A 19 12.81 4.96 51.87
CA ALA A 19 12.64 3.72 51.09
C ALA A 19 11.27 3.61 50.41
N THR A 20 10.19 4.14 51.02
CA THR A 20 8.87 4.19 50.39
C THR A 20 8.75 5.25 49.30
N ILE A 21 9.48 6.37 49.41
CA ILE A 21 9.47 7.44 48.39
C ILE A 21 10.34 7.05 47.18
N ALA A 22 11.43 6.32 47.39
CA ALA A 22 12.26 5.79 46.31
C ALA A 22 11.53 4.76 45.42
N LEU A 23 10.50 4.08 45.96
CA LEU A 23 9.70 3.09 45.21
C LEU A 23 8.72 3.73 44.22
N VAL A 24 8.38 5.01 44.40
CA VAL A 24 7.40 5.74 43.57
C VAL A 24 8.01 6.28 42.27
N ALA A 25 9.35 6.26 42.14
CA ALA A 25 10.08 6.92 41.05
C ALA A 25 10.32 6.05 39.78
N CYS A 26 9.90 4.79 39.73
CA CYS A 26 10.22 3.87 38.62
C CYS A 26 8.97 3.38 37.86
N ASN A 27 8.08 4.29 37.43
CA ASN A 27 6.92 3.90 36.61
C ASN A 27 6.70 4.79 35.37
N GLN A 28 7.69 5.61 35.01
CA GLN A 28 7.66 6.42 33.79
C GLN A 28 8.45 5.70 32.70
N LYS A 29 7.74 5.23 31.67
CA LYS A 29 8.32 4.63 30.47
C LYS A 29 9.22 5.64 29.74
N SER A 30 10.35 5.19 29.19
CA SER A 30 11.22 6.05 28.37
C SER A 30 10.56 6.38 27.03
N ASN A 31 11.04 7.41 26.33
CA ASN A 31 10.50 7.74 25.01
C ASN A 31 10.76 6.63 24.00
N GLU A 32 11.93 5.98 24.07
CA GLU A 32 12.31 4.84 23.24
C GLU A 32 11.32 3.69 23.45
N GLU A 33 11.07 3.32 24.70
CA GLU A 33 10.10 2.27 25.02
C GLU A 33 8.67 2.59 24.56
N VAL A 34 8.26 3.86 24.61
CA VAL A 34 6.95 4.30 24.08
C VAL A 34 6.91 4.23 22.54
N VAL A 35 8.00 4.60 21.86
CA VAL A 35 8.10 4.51 20.40
C VAL A 35 8.06 3.05 19.94
N THR A 36 8.80 2.15 20.60
CA THR A 36 8.78 0.72 20.30
C THR A 36 7.38 0.12 20.48
N GLU A 37 6.63 0.49 21.52
CA GLU A 37 5.24 0.03 21.66
C GLU A 37 4.31 0.58 20.60
N ALA A 38 4.50 1.85 20.21
CA ALA A 38 3.74 2.46 19.14
C ALA A 38 4.02 1.80 17.77
N LEU A 39 5.23 1.25 17.57
CA LEU A 39 5.63 0.51 16.37
C LEU A 39 4.75 -0.71 16.12
N GLU A 40 4.25 -1.36 17.17
CA GLU A 40 3.34 -2.51 17.04
C GLU A 40 1.92 -2.08 16.63
N SER A 41 1.53 -0.87 16.99
CA SER A 41 0.18 -0.33 16.70
C SER A 41 0.09 0.40 15.36
N VAL A 42 1.22 0.85 14.80
CA VAL A 42 1.24 1.50 13.48
C VAL A 42 0.93 0.47 12.40
N VAL A 43 -0.08 0.76 11.59
CA VAL A 43 -0.59 -0.10 10.52
C VAL A 43 -1.07 0.75 9.34
N VAL A 44 -1.04 0.17 8.15
CA VAL A 44 -1.78 0.67 6.98
C VAL A 44 -3.20 0.12 7.06
N THR A 45 -4.21 1.00 7.08
CA THR A 45 -5.61 0.57 7.12
C THR A 45 -6.21 0.56 5.73
N TYR A 46 -6.81 -0.57 5.36
CA TYR A 46 -7.44 -0.80 4.06
C TYR A 46 -8.95 -0.64 4.14
N GLN A 47 -9.55 -0.18 3.04
CA GLN A 47 -11.01 -0.11 2.92
C GLN A 47 -11.61 -1.50 2.67
N THR A 48 -12.92 -1.64 2.87
CA THR A 48 -13.62 -2.91 2.63
C THR A 48 -13.33 -3.47 1.24
N GLY A 49 -12.90 -4.75 1.19
CA GLY A 49 -12.54 -5.47 -0.03
C GLY A 49 -11.10 -5.31 -0.49
N ASP A 50 -10.30 -4.45 0.17
CA ASP A 50 -8.88 -4.30 -0.12
C ASP A 50 -8.02 -5.00 0.94
N SER A 51 -6.79 -5.34 0.58
CA SER A 51 -5.75 -5.86 1.45
C SER A 51 -4.38 -5.33 1.00
N ALA A 52 -3.32 -5.62 1.76
CA ALA A 52 -1.95 -5.26 1.38
C ALA A 52 -1.56 -5.75 -0.03
N ASP A 53 -2.06 -6.91 -0.45
CA ASP A 53 -1.75 -7.51 -1.75
C ASP A 53 -2.72 -7.12 -2.87
N SER A 54 -3.78 -6.36 -2.54
CA SER A 54 -4.86 -6.05 -3.48
C SER A 54 -5.52 -4.70 -3.17
N VAL A 55 -4.75 -3.62 -3.27
CA VAL A 55 -5.28 -2.26 -3.08
C VAL A 55 -5.92 -1.73 -4.35
N THR A 56 -7.15 -1.22 -4.21
CA THR A 56 -7.93 -0.58 -5.27
C THR A 56 -8.48 0.79 -4.86
N LYS A 57 -8.42 1.15 -3.56
CA LYS A 57 -8.93 2.39 -2.98
C LYS A 57 -7.84 3.08 -2.16
N ASN A 58 -8.09 4.33 -1.77
CA ASN A 58 -7.20 5.06 -0.87
C ASN A 58 -6.98 4.29 0.44
N VAL A 59 -5.75 4.30 0.94
CA VAL A 59 -5.39 3.73 2.24
C VAL A 59 -5.42 4.81 3.31
N THR A 60 -5.66 4.42 4.56
CA THR A 60 -5.57 5.34 5.70
C THR A 60 -4.25 5.12 6.43
N LEU A 61 -3.49 6.20 6.57
CA LEU A 61 -2.19 6.25 7.23
C LEU A 61 -2.31 7.12 8.48
N LEU A 62 -2.03 6.56 9.65
CA LEU A 62 -2.07 7.30 10.91
C LEU A 62 -0.91 8.30 10.96
N ASP A 63 -1.19 9.54 11.33
CA ASP A 63 -0.18 10.59 11.58
C ASP A 63 0.29 10.58 13.05
N LYS A 64 -0.35 9.77 13.90
CA LYS A 64 -0.07 9.68 15.32
C LYS A 64 -0.50 8.34 15.91
N VAL A 65 0.27 7.87 16.89
CA VAL A 65 -0.09 6.76 17.79
C VAL A 65 0.15 7.26 19.22
N ASP A 66 -0.93 7.42 19.99
CA ASP A 66 -0.91 8.05 21.32
C ASP A 66 -0.21 9.42 21.36
N LYS A 67 1.04 9.45 21.82
CA LYS A 67 1.90 10.65 21.91
C LYS A 67 2.98 10.68 20.83
N VAL A 68 3.19 9.57 20.12
CA VAL A 68 4.21 9.40 19.09
C VAL A 68 3.71 9.95 17.77
N THR A 69 4.49 10.81 17.14
CA THR A 69 4.19 11.36 15.81
C THR A 69 4.63 10.36 14.75
N VAL A 70 3.80 10.13 13.74
CA VAL A 70 4.09 9.24 12.62
C VAL A 70 4.14 10.05 11.33
N THR A 71 5.23 9.95 10.60
CA THR A 71 5.37 10.53 9.26
C THR A 71 5.59 9.42 8.24
N TRP A 72 5.06 9.61 7.03
CA TRP A 72 5.08 8.57 6.00
C TRP A 72 5.88 9.00 4.77
N ALA A 73 6.64 8.05 4.23
CA ALA A 73 7.27 8.15 2.93
C ALA A 73 6.78 7.00 2.04
N SER A 74 6.86 7.21 0.72
CA SER A 74 6.48 6.22 -0.30
C SER A 74 7.61 6.04 -1.28
N SER A 75 7.85 4.80 -1.73
CA SER A 75 8.79 4.50 -2.80
C SER A 75 8.32 5.02 -4.16
N ASP A 76 7.01 5.24 -4.34
CA ASP A 76 6.43 5.78 -5.57
C ASP A 76 5.22 6.70 -5.26
N LEU A 77 5.48 8.02 -5.25
CA LEU A 77 4.46 9.05 -5.02
C LEU A 77 3.45 9.19 -6.18
N THR A 78 3.73 8.59 -7.34
CA THR A 78 2.78 8.55 -8.45
C THR A 78 1.71 7.48 -8.26
N VAL A 79 1.93 6.52 -7.34
CA VAL A 79 1.02 5.40 -7.05
C VAL A 79 0.37 5.56 -5.68
N ILE A 80 1.16 5.77 -4.62
CA ILE A 80 0.64 6.07 -3.28
C ILE A 80 1.34 7.31 -2.74
N LYS A 81 0.57 8.38 -2.48
CA LYS A 81 1.09 9.59 -1.84
C LYS A 81 1.25 9.38 -0.33
N ALA A 82 2.05 10.22 0.33
CA ALA A 82 2.28 10.16 1.77
C ALA A 82 1.02 10.38 2.64
N ASN A 83 -0.08 10.89 2.06
CA ASN A 83 -1.39 11.02 2.71
C ASN A 83 -2.31 9.79 2.49
N GLY A 84 -1.83 8.74 1.81
CA GLY A 84 -2.60 7.53 1.52
C GLY A 84 -3.50 7.59 0.28
N GLU A 85 -3.45 8.68 -0.50
CA GLU A 85 -4.14 8.74 -1.79
C GLU A 85 -3.50 7.77 -2.79
N VAL A 86 -4.34 6.91 -3.39
CA VAL A 86 -3.91 5.87 -4.33
C VAL A 86 -4.32 6.24 -5.75
N THR A 87 -3.35 6.18 -6.67
CA THR A 87 -3.55 6.29 -8.11
C THR A 87 -3.22 4.95 -8.76
N ARG A 88 -4.17 4.40 -9.52
CA ARG A 88 -4.03 3.08 -10.17
C ARG A 88 -3.54 3.25 -11.60
N ALA A 89 -2.51 2.49 -11.97
CA ALA A 89 -1.99 2.40 -13.32
C ALA A 89 -2.69 1.28 -14.12
N ASN A 90 -2.29 1.09 -15.37
CA ASN A 90 -2.72 -0.03 -16.23
C ASN A 90 -2.03 -1.37 -15.92
N GLU A 91 -1.05 -1.36 -15.01
CA GLU A 91 -0.35 -2.53 -14.52
C GLU A 91 -0.35 -2.54 -12.99
N ASP A 92 -0.17 -3.73 -12.40
CA ASP A 92 0.01 -3.89 -10.97
C ASP A 92 1.32 -3.21 -10.55
N LYS A 93 1.30 -2.49 -9.42
CA LYS A 93 2.49 -1.86 -8.86
C LYS A 93 2.62 -2.14 -7.37
N THR A 94 3.83 -2.50 -6.97
CA THR A 94 4.20 -2.66 -5.57
C THR A 94 4.90 -1.40 -5.07
N VAL A 95 4.42 -0.87 -3.95
CA VAL A 95 4.95 0.32 -3.29
C VAL A 95 5.35 -0.05 -1.87
N THR A 96 6.52 0.43 -1.45
CA THR A 96 6.95 0.37 -0.05
C THR A 96 6.59 1.68 0.63
N LEU A 97 5.74 1.60 1.66
CA LEU A 97 5.45 2.70 2.56
C LEU A 97 6.33 2.59 3.81
N THR A 98 6.97 3.68 4.19
CA THR A 98 7.83 3.76 5.38
C THR A 98 7.23 4.73 6.38
N ALA A 99 6.79 4.21 7.53
CA ALA A 99 6.40 5.00 8.68
C ALA A 99 7.64 5.33 9.52
N THR A 100 7.80 6.60 9.90
CA THR A 100 8.84 7.08 10.82
C THR A 100 8.15 7.63 12.06
N LEU A 101 8.41 6.98 13.20
CA LEU A 101 7.80 7.25 14.50
C LEU A 101 8.76 8.07 15.34
N THR A 102 8.28 9.16 15.94
CA THR A 102 9.13 10.10 16.69
C THR A 102 8.48 10.55 18.00
N LEU A 103 9.28 10.56 19.07
CA LEU A 103 8.92 11.14 20.37
C LEU A 103 10.17 11.67 21.08
N GLY A 104 10.34 12.99 21.14
CA GLY A 104 11.57 13.59 21.64
C GLY A 104 12.75 13.25 20.72
N GLU A 105 13.80 12.63 21.27
CA GLU A 105 14.96 12.15 20.50
C GLU A 105 14.81 10.70 20.01
N ALA A 106 13.81 9.96 20.49
CA ALA A 106 13.57 8.58 20.07
C ALA A 106 12.94 8.54 18.67
N VAL A 107 13.52 7.73 17.78
CA VAL A 107 13.08 7.56 16.39
C VAL A 107 13.17 6.08 16.00
N GLU A 108 12.09 5.54 15.44
CA GLU A 108 12.06 4.21 14.83
C GLU A 108 11.30 4.23 13.50
N THR A 109 11.50 3.21 12.67
CA THR A 109 10.83 3.07 11.38
C THR A 109 10.20 1.69 11.19
N LYS A 110 9.10 1.65 10.44
CA LYS A 110 8.43 0.41 10.00
C LYS A 110 8.07 0.51 8.53
N THR A 111 8.33 -0.55 7.78
CA THR A 111 8.02 -0.64 6.37
C THR A 111 6.81 -1.53 6.11
N PHE A 112 6.04 -1.18 5.09
CA PHE A 112 4.88 -1.93 4.62
C PHE A 112 4.97 -2.06 3.11
N GLU A 113 4.87 -3.29 2.62
CA GLU A 113 4.73 -3.54 1.19
C GLU A 113 3.24 -3.53 0.82
N VAL A 114 2.88 -2.73 -0.18
CA VAL A 114 1.51 -2.54 -0.63
C VAL A 114 1.44 -2.72 -2.14
N LYS A 115 0.65 -3.69 -2.60
CA LYS A 115 0.39 -3.94 -4.01
C LYS A 115 -0.91 -3.27 -4.43
N VAL A 116 -0.79 -2.29 -5.33
CA VAL A 116 -1.92 -1.63 -6.00
C VAL A 116 -2.23 -2.38 -7.29
N ILE A 117 -3.46 -2.84 -7.42
CA ILE A 117 -3.91 -3.61 -8.59
C ILE A 117 -4.24 -2.67 -9.75
N ALA A 118 -3.86 -3.09 -10.96
CA ALA A 118 -4.16 -2.40 -12.21
C ALA A 118 -5.62 -1.95 -12.28
N ALA A 119 -5.86 -0.73 -12.73
CA ALA A 119 -7.20 -0.25 -13.06
C ALA A 119 -7.80 -1.11 -14.19
N PRO A 120 -9.12 -1.32 -14.22
CA PRO A 120 -9.76 -1.96 -15.36
C PRO A 120 -9.41 -1.22 -16.65
N ASP A 121 -9.05 -1.97 -17.69
CA ASP A 121 -8.91 -1.38 -19.02
C ASP A 121 -10.31 -1.02 -19.53
N THR A 122 -10.58 0.29 -19.58
CA THR A 122 -11.85 0.83 -20.09
C THR A 122 -11.69 1.41 -21.49
N ILE A 123 -10.50 1.34 -22.08
CA ILE A 123 -10.25 1.87 -23.41
C ILE A 123 -10.62 0.77 -24.41
N ALA A 124 -11.64 1.04 -25.23
CA ALA A 124 -11.97 0.15 -26.31
C ALA A 124 -10.76 0.02 -27.27
N PRO A 125 -10.45 -1.19 -27.75
CA PRO A 125 -9.37 -1.37 -28.70
C PRO A 125 -9.64 -0.56 -29.97
N ALA A 126 -8.63 0.18 -30.43
CA ALA A 126 -8.66 0.85 -31.72
C ALA A 126 -8.04 -0.06 -32.78
N PHE A 127 -8.78 -0.35 -33.85
CA PHE A 127 -8.25 -1.07 -35.00
C PHE A 127 -7.56 -0.08 -35.93
N LEU A 128 -6.23 -0.13 -35.97
CA LEU A 128 -5.40 0.78 -36.79
C LEU A 128 -5.25 0.28 -38.23
N SER A 129 -5.29 -1.03 -38.45
CA SER A 129 -5.30 -1.67 -39.77
C SER A 129 -5.71 -3.13 -39.63
N LEU A 130 -6.16 -3.72 -40.72
CA LEU A 130 -6.17 -5.17 -40.88
C LEU A 130 -4.79 -5.62 -41.38
N VAL A 131 -4.40 -6.85 -41.04
CA VAL A 131 -3.28 -7.55 -41.66
C VAL A 131 -3.89 -8.78 -42.34
N ASP A 132 -3.79 -8.87 -43.66
CA ASP A 132 -4.34 -9.98 -44.44
C ASP A 132 -5.83 -10.29 -44.18
N GLY A 133 -6.65 -9.26 -43.96
CA GLY A 133 -8.10 -9.41 -43.74
C GLY A 133 -8.48 -9.84 -42.32
N LYS A 134 -7.49 -9.93 -41.42
CA LYS A 134 -7.66 -10.36 -40.03
C LYS A 134 -7.39 -9.21 -39.06
N LEU A 135 -8.16 -9.19 -37.99
CA LEU A 135 -7.83 -8.39 -36.82
C LEU A 135 -6.76 -9.11 -36.01
N PRO A 136 -5.68 -8.42 -35.61
CA PRO A 136 -4.74 -9.00 -34.67
C PRO A 136 -5.44 -9.32 -33.34
N ALA A 137 -4.93 -10.33 -32.63
CA ALA A 137 -5.44 -10.69 -31.32
C ALA A 137 -5.38 -9.47 -30.38
N LEU A 138 -6.50 -9.20 -29.73
CA LEU A 138 -6.61 -8.08 -28.80
C LEU A 138 -6.07 -8.55 -27.45
N SER A 139 -4.94 -8.03 -27.01
CA SER A 139 -4.28 -8.50 -25.78
C SER A 139 -5.12 -8.31 -24.50
N HIS A 140 -6.08 -7.38 -24.52
CA HIS A 140 -6.90 -7.02 -23.34
C HIS A 140 -8.32 -7.62 -23.34
N LEU A 141 -8.74 -8.20 -24.46
CA LEU A 141 -9.98 -8.98 -24.55
C LEU A 141 -9.51 -10.39 -24.90
N GLN A 142 -9.68 -11.37 -24.01
CA GLN A 142 -9.24 -12.76 -24.23
C GLN A 142 -9.98 -13.42 -25.41
N THR A 143 -9.80 -12.91 -26.63
CA THR A 143 -10.50 -13.29 -27.84
C THR A 143 -9.48 -13.80 -28.84
N GLU A 144 -9.86 -14.85 -29.55
CA GLU A 144 -9.13 -15.35 -30.70
C GLU A 144 -9.13 -14.30 -31.82
N THR A 145 -8.15 -14.40 -32.73
CA THR A 145 -8.08 -13.61 -33.97
C THR A 145 -9.42 -13.65 -34.70
N VAL A 146 -9.97 -12.48 -35.05
CA VAL A 146 -11.21 -12.38 -35.83
C VAL A 146 -10.84 -12.30 -37.31
N ASP A 147 -11.24 -13.31 -38.08
CA ASP A 147 -11.06 -13.37 -39.53
C ASP A 147 -12.33 -12.86 -40.24
N PHE A 148 -12.27 -11.65 -40.79
CA PHE A 148 -13.40 -11.06 -41.51
C PHE A 148 -13.57 -11.62 -42.92
N MET A 149 -12.55 -12.30 -43.45
CA MET A 149 -12.59 -12.94 -44.76
C MET A 149 -13.07 -14.39 -44.67
N ALA A 150 -13.28 -14.91 -43.46
CA ALA A 150 -13.84 -16.24 -43.26
C ALA A 150 -15.20 -16.37 -43.99
N ASN A 151 -15.24 -17.29 -44.96
CA ASN A 151 -16.41 -17.59 -45.79
C ASN A 151 -16.83 -16.48 -46.78
N VAL A 152 -16.01 -15.45 -47.00
CA VAL A 152 -16.25 -14.49 -48.08
C VAL A 152 -15.82 -15.12 -49.40
N THR A 153 -16.78 -15.29 -50.32
CA THR A 153 -16.52 -15.77 -51.69
C THR A 153 -17.18 -14.84 -52.69
N ALA A 154 -16.52 -14.61 -53.82
CA ALA A 154 -17.09 -13.92 -54.97
C ALA A 154 -17.08 -14.87 -56.17
N ARG A 155 -18.13 -14.81 -56.99
CA ARG A 155 -18.22 -15.58 -58.24
C ARG A 155 -18.29 -14.62 -59.40
N ASP A 156 -17.47 -14.87 -60.42
CA ASP A 156 -17.60 -14.14 -61.68
C ASP A 156 -18.92 -14.56 -62.35
N ASN A 157 -19.70 -13.56 -62.78
CA ASN A 157 -20.97 -13.77 -63.46
C ASN A 157 -20.81 -14.10 -64.95
N ARG A 158 -19.58 -14.05 -65.49
CA ARG A 158 -19.29 -14.36 -66.90
C ARG A 158 -18.87 -15.82 -67.13
N ASP A 159 -18.02 -16.38 -66.28
CA ASP A 159 -17.48 -17.73 -66.45
C ASP A 159 -17.75 -18.68 -65.27
N GLY A 160 -18.30 -18.17 -64.16
CA GLY A 160 -18.73 -18.96 -63.01
C GLY A 160 -17.60 -19.42 -62.09
N TYR A 161 -16.37 -18.96 -62.29
CA TYR A 161 -15.25 -19.26 -61.39
C TYR A 161 -15.25 -18.39 -60.13
N ASP A 162 -14.72 -18.93 -59.03
CA ASP A 162 -14.53 -18.16 -57.81
C ASP A 162 -13.39 -17.15 -58.01
N VAL A 163 -13.62 -15.90 -57.61
CA VAL A 163 -12.62 -14.82 -57.65
C VAL A 163 -12.08 -14.60 -56.24
N GLU A 164 -10.75 -14.49 -56.12
CA GLU A 164 -10.13 -14.13 -54.86
C GLU A 164 -10.49 -12.68 -54.50
N VAL A 165 -11.09 -12.49 -53.33
CA VAL A 165 -11.41 -11.17 -52.80
C VAL A 165 -10.25 -10.73 -51.93
N THR A 166 -9.60 -9.64 -52.32
CA THR A 166 -8.56 -8.99 -51.51
C THR A 166 -9.08 -7.66 -50.98
N ILE A 167 -8.63 -7.28 -49.80
CA ILE A 167 -8.86 -5.93 -49.26
C ILE A 167 -7.63 -5.09 -49.57
N ASP A 168 -7.81 -4.02 -50.33
CA ASP A 168 -6.79 -3.00 -50.54
C ASP A 168 -6.84 -2.00 -49.37
N TYR A 169 -5.70 -1.83 -48.68
CA TYR A 169 -5.61 -0.98 -47.51
C TYR A 169 -5.21 0.47 -47.83
N GLY A 170 -4.87 0.78 -49.08
CA GLY A 170 -4.40 2.11 -49.48
C GLY A 170 -3.06 2.46 -48.84
N THR A 171 -2.02 2.67 -49.66
CA THR A 171 -0.74 3.23 -49.21
C THR A 171 -0.82 4.72 -48.94
#